data_AF-A0A6G4TVS9-F1
#
_entry.id   AF-A0A6G4TVS9-F1
#
_cell.length_a   1.000
_cell.length_b   1.000
_cell.length_c   1.000
_cell.angle_alpha   90.00
_cell.angle_beta   90.00
_cell.angle_gamma   90.00
#
_symmetry.space_group_name_H-M   'P 1'
#
loop_
_entity.id
_entity.type
_entity.pdbx_description
1 polymer ?
#
loop_
_entity_poly.entity_id
_entity_poly.type
_entity_poly.pdbx_seq_one_letter_code
_entity_poly.pdbx_strand_id
1 'polypeptide(L)'
;MRKQWPAPLAVNLLLGLPAVVPFWLLFYFAVNWPLKARGLTVGNPTENDGVLPWVIVATPVLAVFALGWVSAAATAAPTLALVAAG
;
A
#
# COMPACT_ATOMS: atom_id res chain seq x y z
N MET A 1 -26.68 -2.73 -19.89
CA MET A 1 -25.63 -3.00 -18.89
C MET A 1 -24.81 -1.73 -18.67
N ARG A 2 -25.02 -1.02 -17.55
CA ARG A 2 -24.37 0.28 -17.29
C ARG A 2 -22.86 0.07 -17.12
N LYS A 3 -22.04 0.93 -17.76
CA LYS A 3 -20.58 1.06 -17.60
C LYS A 3 -20.23 1.46 -16.16
N GLN A 4 -20.38 0.54 -15.20
CA GLN A 4 -20.06 0.78 -13.78
C GLN A 4 -18.65 0.32 -13.41
N TRP A 5 -18.01 -0.49 -14.26
CA TRP A 5 -16.63 -0.96 -14.13
C TRP A 5 -15.52 0.10 -14.26
N PRO A 6 -15.66 1.19 -15.07
CA PRO A 6 -14.53 2.09 -15.28
C PRO A 6 -14.18 2.90 -14.02
N ALA A 7 -15.16 3.21 -13.15
CA ALA A 7 -14.92 3.98 -11.93
C ALA A 7 -14.06 3.21 -10.89
N PRO A 8 -14.42 1.99 -10.44
CA PRO A 8 -13.57 1.23 -9.52
C PRO A 8 -12.22 0.89 -10.16
N LEU A 9 -12.16 0.60 -11.46
CA LEU A 9 -10.91 0.39 -12.17
C LEU A 9 -10.02 1.64 -12.14
N ALA A 10 -10.57 2.82 -12.44
CA ALA A 10 -9.85 4.08 -12.42
C ALA A 10 -9.35 4.44 -11.01
N VAL A 11 -10.16 4.23 -9.97
CA VAL A 11 -9.75 4.45 -8.57
C VAL A 11 -8.55 3.57 -8.22
N ASN A 12 -8.60 2.28 -8.54
CA ASN A 12 -7.49 1.36 -8.25
C ASN A 12 -6.24 1.66 -9.09
N LEU A 13 -6.38 2.10 -10.33
CA LEU A 13 -5.24 2.51 -11.17
C LEU A 13 -4.60 3.81 -10.65
N LEU A 14 -5.41 4.80 -10.30
CA LEU A 14 -4.95 6.09 -9.77
C LEU A 14 -4.29 5.94 -8.41
N LEU A 15 -4.76 5.02 -7.57
CA LEU A 15 -4.11 4.69 -6.31
C LEU A 15 -2.95 3.70 -6.46
N GLY A 16 -2.95 2.88 -7.51
CA GLY A 16 -1.86 1.96 -7.84
C GLY A 16 -0.57 2.67 -8.25
N LEU A 17 -0.68 3.84 -8.88
CA LEU A 17 0.45 4.71 -9.21
C LEU A 17 1.24 5.14 -7.95
N PRO A 18 0.64 5.79 -6.94
CA PRO A 18 1.33 6.13 -5.70
C PRO A 18 1.67 4.90 -4.85
N ALA A 19 1.06 3.72 -5.10
CA ALA A 19 1.37 2.48 -4.37
C ALA A 19 2.84 2.02 -4.53
N VAL A 20 3.57 2.56 -5.52
CA VAL A 20 5.01 2.34 -5.64
C VAL A 20 5.77 2.74 -4.38
N VAL A 21 5.37 3.82 -3.71
CA VAL A 21 6.00 4.33 -2.48
C VAL A 21 5.81 3.37 -1.29
N PRO A 22 4.58 3.02 -0.87
CA PRO A 22 4.37 2.08 0.22
C PRO A 22 4.93 0.69 -0.09
N PHE A 23 4.88 0.24 -1.35
CA PHE A 23 5.47 -1.03 -1.74
C PHE A 23 7.00 -1.00 -1.60
N TRP A 24 7.65 0.06 -2.08
CA TRP A 24 9.08 0.25 -1.92
C TRP A 24 9.49 0.32 -0.45
N LEU A 25 8.71 1.00 0.39
CA LEU A 25 8.95 1.05 1.84
C LEU A 25 8.91 -0.37 2.45
N LEU A 26 7.85 -1.13 2.20
CA LEU A 26 7.74 -2.50 2.71
C LEU A 26 8.88 -3.40 2.22
N PHE A 27 9.26 -3.26 0.95
CA PHE A 27 10.40 -3.97 0.38
C PHE A 27 11.72 -3.59 1.04
N TYR A 28 12.02 -2.29 1.16
CA TYR A 28 13.24 -1.81 1.80
C TYR A 28 13.32 -2.29 3.25
N PHE A 29 12.22 -2.23 3.99
CA PHE A 29 12.16 -2.77 5.33
C PHE A 29 12.47 -4.26 5.37
N ALA A 30 11.79 -5.04 4.53
CA ALA A 30 11.98 -6.49 4.49
C ALA A 30 13.45 -6.86 4.22
N VAL A 31 14.06 -6.25 3.21
CA VAL A 31 15.45 -6.52 2.78
C VAL A 31 16.48 -6.12 3.83
N ASN A 32 16.26 -5.05 4.59
CA ASN A 32 17.26 -4.51 5.51
C ASN A 32 17.18 -5.10 6.94
N TRP A 33 16.01 -5.59 7.37
CA TRP A 33 15.83 -6.10 8.75
C TRP A 33 15.44 -7.58 8.81
N PRO A 34 14.19 -8.02 8.57
CA PRO A 34 13.80 -9.42 8.80
C PRO A 34 14.45 -10.41 7.83
N LEU A 35 14.66 -10.05 6.57
CA LEU A 35 15.34 -10.94 5.61
C LEU A 35 16.85 -10.97 5.85
N LYS A 36 17.45 -9.82 6.20
CA LYS A 36 18.87 -9.72 6.60
C LYS A 36 19.14 -10.55 7.85
N ALA A 37 18.28 -10.49 8.86
CA ALA A 37 18.39 -11.27 10.09
C ALA A 37 18.32 -12.79 9.84
N ARG A 38 17.74 -13.22 8.71
CA ARG A 38 17.68 -14.61 8.27
C ARG A 38 18.78 -14.99 7.28
N GLY A 39 19.69 -14.07 6.96
CA GLY A 39 20.75 -14.28 5.97
C GLY A 39 20.26 -14.38 4.52
N LEU A 40 19.01 -13.97 4.23
CA LEU A 40 18.43 -14.04 2.88
C LEU A 40 18.83 -12.86 1.99
N THR A 41 19.29 -11.76 2.60
CA THR A 41 19.68 -10.53 1.91
C THR A 41 20.90 -9.91 2.57
N VAL A 42 21.70 -9.16 1.79
CA VAL A 42 22.91 -8.46 2.29
C VAL A 42 22.55 -7.14 3.00
N GLY A 43 21.36 -6.57 2.72
CA GLY A 43 20.96 -5.25 3.21
C GLY A 43 21.76 -4.11 2.57
N ASN A 44 21.37 -2.88 2.85
CA ASN A 44 22.03 -1.68 2.38
C ASN A 44 23.33 -1.45 3.17
N PRO A 45 24.50 -1.34 2.52
CA PRO A 45 25.78 -1.12 3.19
C PRO A 45 25.88 0.23 3.92
N THR A 46 25.05 1.20 3.55
CA THR A 46 25.05 2.54 4.16
C THR A 46 24.02 2.70 5.28
N GLU A 47 23.28 1.65 5.63
CA GLU A 47 22.28 1.66 6.71
C GLU A 47 22.98 1.55 8.08
N ASN A 48 23.00 2.65 8.84
CA ASN A 48 23.65 2.74 10.17
C ASN A 48 22.73 3.28 11.29
N ASP A 49 21.54 3.76 10.96
CA ASP A 49 20.62 4.41 11.89
C ASP A 49 19.66 3.43 12.58
N GLY A 50 19.64 2.18 12.10
CA GLY A 50 18.78 1.13 12.63
C GLY A 50 17.31 1.29 12.23
N VAL A 51 16.45 0.46 12.80
CA VAL A 51 15.05 0.33 12.32
C VAL A 51 14.13 1.47 12.80
N LEU A 52 14.48 2.13 13.91
CA LEU A 52 13.56 3.05 14.59
C LEU A 52 13.25 4.30 13.76
N PRO A 53 14.23 5.04 13.21
CA PRO A 53 13.94 6.18 12.33
C PRO A 53 13.10 5.78 11.12
N TRP A 54 13.37 4.59 10.57
CA TRP A 54 12.61 4.04 9.47
C TRP A 54 11.14 3.81 9.83
N VAL A 55 10.85 3.19 10.98
CA VAL A 55 9.48 2.95 11.46
C VAL A 55 8.73 4.27 11.69
N ILE A 56 9.39 5.29 12.24
CA ILE A 56 8.77 6.61 12.49
C ILE A 56 8.28 7.24 11.18
N VAL A 57 9.02 7.07 10.07
CA VAL A 57 8.65 7.64 8.76
C VAL A 57 7.70 6.73 7.98
N ALA A 58 7.97 5.43 7.92
CA ALA A 58 7.20 4.51 7.12
C ALA A 58 5.79 4.28 7.66
N THR A 59 5.63 4.24 8.99
CA THR A 59 4.32 4.01 9.63
C THR A 59 3.26 5.03 9.22
N PRO A 60 3.48 6.36 9.34
CA PRO A 60 2.47 7.33 8.93
C PRO A 60 2.20 7.28 7.41
N VAL A 61 3.22 7.06 6.57
CA VAL A 61 3.04 6.94 5.12
C VAL A 61 2.16 5.74 4.77
N LEU A 62 2.47 4.58 5.34
CA LEU A 62 1.68 3.36 5.15
C LEU A 62 0.27 3.50 5.71
N ALA A 63 0.11 4.13 6.87
CA ALA A 63 -1.20 4.36 7.48
C ALA A 63 -2.08 5.28 6.63
N VAL A 64 -1.55 6.43 6.18
CA VAL A 64 -2.28 7.36 5.31
C VAL A 64 -2.66 6.69 4.00
N PHE A 65 -1.74 5.95 3.38
CA PHE A 65 -2.03 5.22 2.15
C PHE A 65 -3.11 4.16 2.35
N ALA A 66 -2.99 3.33 3.40
CA ALA A 66 -3.97 2.29 3.69
C ALA A 66 -5.36 2.87 3.99
N LEU A 67 -5.44 3.93 4.79
CA LEU A 67 -6.69 4.63 5.09
C LEU A 67 -7.32 5.25 3.82
N GLY A 68 -6.51 5.88 2.98
CA GLY A 68 -6.95 6.44 1.70
C GLY A 68 -7.47 5.35 0.75
N TRP A 69 -6.75 4.24 0.64
CA TRP A 69 -7.14 3.10 -0.18
C TRP A 69 -8.46 2.48 0.29
N VAL A 70 -8.58 2.19 1.58
CA VAL A 70 -9.79 1.61 2.16
C VAL A 70 -10.99 2.55 1.98
N SER A 71 -10.81 3.85 2.20
CA SER A 71 -11.87 4.85 2.02
C SER A 71 -12.33 4.93 0.56
N ALA A 72 -11.39 4.91 -0.39
CA ALA A 72 -11.70 4.92 -1.82
C ALA A 72 -12.38 3.61 -2.28
N ALA A 73 -11.96 2.46 -1.74
CA ALA A 73 -12.60 1.18 -2.02
C ALA A 73 -14.02 1.11 -1.43
N ALA A 74 -14.20 1.58 -0.20
CA ALA A 74 -15.50 1.59 0.50
C ALA A 74 -16.53 2.48 -0.21
N THR A 75 -16.10 3.61 -0.78
CA THR A 75 -16.99 4.51 -1.55
C THR A 75 -17.35 3.97 -2.95
N ALA A 76 -16.61 2.99 -3.47
CA ALA A 76 -16.93 2.29 -4.71
C ALA A 76 -17.87 1.06 -4.50
N ALA A 77 -17.96 0.54 -3.28
CA ALA A 77 -18.77 -0.62 -2.91
C ALA A 77 -20.32 -0.43 -2.94
N PRO A 78 -20.93 0.73 -2.64
CA PRO A 78 -22.40 0.84 -2.53
C PRO A 78 -23.14 0.68 -3.87
N THR A 79 -22.43 0.63 -5.01
CA THR A 79 -23.08 0.40 -6.31
C THR A 79 -23.45 -1.07 -6.54
N LEU A 80 -22.76 -2.01 -5.88
CA LEU A 80 -23.00 -3.46 -6.04
C LEU A 80 -24.16 -3.96 -5.18
N ALA A 81 -24.35 -3.41 -3.99
CA ALA A 81 -25.44 -3.80 -3.08
C ALA A 81 -26.83 -3.40 -3.62
N LEU A 82 -26.93 -2.28 -4.35
CA LEU A 82 -28.19 -1.81 -4.93
C LEU A 82 -28.61 -2.60 -6.19
N VAL A 83 -27.65 -3.20 -6.91
CA VAL A 83 -27.91 -4.05 -8.09
C VAL A 83 -28.27 -5.48 -7.70
N ALA A 84 -27.78 -5.97 -6.56
CA ALA A 84 -28.14 -7.29 -6.05
C ALA A 84 -29.52 -7.31 -5.33
N ALA A 85 -30.08 -6.15 -5.02
CA ALA A 85 -31.33 -5.98 -4.29
C ALA A 85 -32.53 -5.60 -5.19
N GLY A 86 -32.39 -5.60 -6.51
CA GLY A 86 -33.45 -5.36 -7.50
C GLY A 86 -33.38 -6.34 -8.65
#